data_AF-A0A832N5M6-F1
#
_entry.id   AF-A0A832N5M6-F1
#
_cell.length_a   1.000
_cell.length_b   1.000
_cell.length_c   1.000
_cell.angle_alpha   90.00
_cell.angle_beta   90.00
_cell.angle_gamma   90.00
#
_symmetry.space_group_name_H-M   'P 1'
#
loop_
_entity.id
_entity.type
_entity.pdbx_description
1 polymer ?
#
loop_
_entity_poly.entity_id
_entity_poly.type
_entity_poly.pdbx_seq_one_letter_code
_entity_poly.pdbx_strand_id
1 'polypeptide(L)'
;MEFDPVIADDFTSFKPGVVATHVKLEQLLTNIGGGGTEGTLFKNQAMKAAGYKYDPIIGYAKHPDAAAEAFNKIRTVMTQTQDKDALLEKLAS
;
A
#
# COMPACT_ATOMS: atom_id res chain seq x y z
N MET A 1 -10.93 -5.79 9.31
CA MET A 1 -11.22 -4.55 8.55
C MET A 1 -11.12 -4.92 7.09
N GLU A 2 -12.14 -4.66 6.29
CA GLU A 2 -12.17 -5.05 4.88
C GLU A 2 -12.04 -3.79 4.03
N PHE A 3 -11.00 -3.74 3.20
CA PHE A 3 -10.81 -2.67 2.22
C PHE A 3 -11.35 -3.16 0.88
N ASP A 4 -11.93 -2.28 0.09
CA ASP A 4 -12.23 -2.57 -1.31
C ASP A 4 -10.94 -2.93 -2.08
N PRO A 5 -11.03 -3.67 -3.19
CA PRO A 5 -9.88 -3.86 -4.07
C PRO A 5 -9.31 -2.52 -4.53
N VAL A 6 -7.99 -2.45 -4.65
CA VAL A 6 -7.33 -1.29 -5.27
C VAL A 6 -7.40 -1.44 -6.79
N ILE A 7 -7.90 -0.39 -7.46
CA ILE A 7 -8.07 -0.35 -8.91
C ILE A 7 -6.99 0.58 -9.49
N ALA A 8 -6.31 0.14 -10.55
CA ALA A 8 -5.23 0.89 -11.20
C ALA A 8 -5.66 2.30 -11.64
N ASP A 9 -6.88 2.42 -12.20
CA ASP A 9 -7.47 3.70 -12.63
C ASP A 9 -7.59 4.73 -11.49
N ASP A 10 -7.67 4.32 -10.23
CA ASP A 10 -7.75 5.26 -9.11
C ASP A 10 -6.43 6.02 -8.88
N PHE A 11 -5.31 5.55 -9.43
CA PHE A 11 -4.03 6.28 -9.36
C PHE A 11 -3.93 7.45 -10.34
N THR A 12 -4.74 7.44 -11.41
CA THR A 12 -4.70 8.44 -12.49
C THR A 12 -5.99 9.22 -12.63
N SER A 13 -7.07 8.76 -11.99
CA SER A 13 -8.38 9.42 -12.01
C SER A 13 -8.72 10.02 -10.64
N PHE A 14 -9.20 11.26 -10.64
CA PHE A 14 -9.76 11.89 -9.44
C PHE A 14 -11.28 11.72 -9.43
N LYS A 15 -11.81 11.17 -8.33
CA LYS A 15 -13.25 11.04 -8.09
C LYS A 15 -13.64 11.98 -6.94
N PRO A 16 -14.35 13.09 -7.21
CA PRO A 16 -14.76 14.03 -6.18
C PRO A 16 -15.53 13.34 -5.05
N GLY A 17 -15.15 13.61 -3.80
CA GLY A 17 -15.82 13.05 -2.61
C GLY A 17 -15.50 11.58 -2.30
N VAL A 18 -14.66 10.91 -3.09
CA VAL A 18 -14.27 9.51 -2.87
C VAL A 18 -12.79 9.42 -2.52
N VAL A 19 -12.47 8.87 -1.36
CA VAL A 19 -11.08 8.54 -1.00
C VAL A 19 -10.75 7.17 -1.57
N ALA A 20 -9.83 7.14 -2.52
CA ALA A 20 -9.35 5.91 -3.15
C ALA A 20 -8.80 4.92 -2.12
N THR A 21 -8.96 3.62 -2.37
CA THR A 21 -8.58 2.59 -1.41
C THR A 21 -7.09 2.54 -1.13
N HIS A 22 -6.25 2.80 -2.14
CA HIS A 22 -4.80 2.88 -1.93
C HIS A 22 -4.45 3.97 -0.91
N VAL A 23 -5.12 5.13 -0.92
CA VAL A 23 -4.86 6.23 0.03
C VAL A 23 -5.14 5.78 1.47
N LYS A 24 -6.24 5.04 1.67
CA LYS A 24 -6.58 4.48 2.99
C LYS A 24 -5.52 3.47 3.46
N LEU A 25 -5.04 2.61 2.57
CA LEU A 25 -3.99 1.63 2.86
C LEU A 25 -2.65 2.31 3.17
N GLU A 26 -2.28 3.35 2.42
CA GLU A 26 -1.07 4.14 2.68
C GLU A 26 -1.09 4.78 4.06
N GLN A 27 -2.23 5.36 4.46
CA GLN A 27 -2.38 5.96 5.77
C GLN A 27 -2.33 4.91 6.88
N LEU A 28 -2.96 3.75 6.67
CA LEU A 28 -2.89 2.64 7.62
C LEU A 28 -1.46 2.10 7.77
N LEU A 29 -0.74 1.86 6.68
CA LEU A 29 0.67 1.43 6.70
C LEU A 29 1.53 2.46 7.43
N THR A 30 1.33 3.74 7.14
CA THR A 30 2.06 4.82 7.82
C THR A 30 1.80 4.80 9.32
N ASN A 31 0.55 4.58 9.74
CA ASN A 31 0.19 4.50 11.16
C ASN A 31 0.77 3.25 11.84
N ILE A 32 0.72 2.09 11.20
CA ILE A 32 1.32 0.83 11.70
C ILE A 32 2.84 1.01 11.87
N GLY A 33 3.49 1.72 10.94
CA GLY A 33 4.92 1.95 10.97
C GLY A 33 5.40 2.99 12.00
N GLY A 34 4.51 3.59 12.81
CA GLY A 34 4.85 4.59 13.83
C GLY A 34 4.54 6.04 13.45
N GLY A 35 3.96 6.29 12.26
CA GLY A 35 3.65 7.63 11.77
C GLY A 35 4.87 8.39 11.22
N GLY A 36 4.62 9.57 10.66
CA GLY A 36 5.67 10.47 10.16
C GLY A 36 6.67 9.80 9.21
N THR A 37 7.96 10.01 9.47
CA THR A 37 9.05 9.45 8.64
C THR A 37 9.17 7.94 8.76
N GLU A 38 9.02 7.38 9.97
CA GLU A 38 9.12 5.93 10.20
C GLU A 38 8.00 5.17 9.51
N GLY A 39 6.78 5.70 9.59
CA GLY A 39 5.62 5.19 8.87
C GLY A 39 5.82 5.21 7.36
N THR A 40 6.40 6.29 6.83
CA THR A 40 6.71 6.41 5.39
C THR A 40 7.75 5.38 4.96
N LEU A 41 8.81 5.16 5.76
CA LEU A 41 9.82 4.14 5.50
C LEU A 41 9.21 2.74 5.50
N PHE A 42 8.37 2.43 6.49
CA PHE A 42 7.69 1.15 6.58
C PHE A 42 6.75 0.91 5.40
N LYS A 43 5.95 1.91 5.01
CA LYS A 43 5.10 1.84 3.81
C LYS A 43 5.91 1.45 2.58
N ASN A 44 7.06 2.09 2.38
CA ASN A 44 7.94 1.81 1.24
C ASN A 44 8.53 0.39 1.31
N GLN A 45 8.90 -0.08 2.50
CA GLN A 45 9.34 -1.47 2.72
C GLN A 45 8.23 -2.47 2.41
N ALA A 46 7.01 -2.23 2.88
CA ALA A 46 5.85 -3.08 2.62
C ALA A 46 5.52 -3.14 1.12
N MET A 47 5.54 -2.01 0.42
CA MET A 47 5.37 -1.96 -1.04
C MET A 47 6.43 -2.77 -1.78
N LYS A 48 7.71 -2.63 -1.37
CA LYS A 48 8.81 -3.39 -1.95
C LYS A 48 8.66 -4.90 -1.69
N ALA A 49 8.33 -5.29 -0.47
CA ALA A 49 8.07 -6.69 -0.10
C ALA A 49 6.88 -7.25 -0.90
N ALA A 50 5.86 -6.43 -1.15
CA ALA A 50 4.70 -6.78 -1.95
C ALA A 50 4.98 -6.90 -3.47
N GLY A 51 6.22 -6.62 -3.92
CA GLY A 51 6.64 -6.78 -5.31
C GLY A 51 6.67 -5.48 -6.12
N TYR A 52 6.44 -4.32 -5.52
CA TYR A 52 6.58 -3.03 -6.21
C TYR A 52 8.06 -2.71 -6.43
N LYS A 53 8.49 -2.71 -7.71
CA LYS A 53 9.91 -2.60 -8.11
C LYS A 53 10.40 -1.18 -8.35
N TYR A 54 9.49 -0.20 -8.35
CA TYR A 54 9.81 1.20 -8.67
C TYR A 54 10.16 2.01 -7.42
N ASP A 55 10.95 3.06 -7.61
CA ASP A 55 11.35 3.94 -6.53
C ASP A 55 10.13 4.65 -5.91
N PRO A 56 10.03 4.80 -4.58
CA PRO A 56 8.96 5.55 -3.92
C PRO A 56 8.79 6.99 -4.39
N ILE A 57 9.84 7.62 -4.94
CA ILE A 57 9.78 8.96 -5.52
C ILE A 57 9.00 8.98 -6.84
N ILE A 58 8.90 7.83 -7.51
CA ILE A 58 8.09 7.65 -8.70
C ILE A 58 6.65 7.42 -8.24
N GLY A 59 5.82 8.45 -8.40
CA GLY A 59 4.40 8.37 -8.06
C GLY A 59 3.72 7.19 -8.76
N TYR A 60 2.80 6.52 -8.04
CA TYR A 60 2.11 5.31 -8.49
C TYR A 60 1.38 5.47 -9.83
N ALA A 61 0.95 6.69 -10.18
CA ALA A 61 0.36 7.03 -11.47
C ALA A 61 1.22 6.66 -12.69
N LYS A 62 2.55 6.52 -12.54
CA LYS A 62 3.43 6.08 -13.63
C LYS A 62 3.38 4.57 -13.88
N HIS A 63 3.08 3.79 -12.84
CA HIS A 63 3.01 2.33 -12.88
C HIS A 63 1.77 1.84 -12.11
N PRO A 64 0.56 2.24 -12.55
CA PRO A 64 -0.65 2.06 -11.76
C PRO A 64 -1.02 0.58 -11.59
N ASP A 65 -0.78 -0.27 -12.59
CA ASP A 65 -1.04 -1.71 -12.49
C ASP A 65 -0.14 -2.38 -11.45
N ALA A 66 1.17 -2.10 -11.50
CA ALA A 66 2.14 -2.63 -10.55
C ALA A 66 1.87 -2.13 -9.11
N ALA A 67 1.43 -0.88 -8.97
CA ALA A 67 1.02 -0.34 -7.69
C ALA A 67 -0.24 -1.04 -7.17
N ALA A 68 -1.28 -1.18 -8.00
CA ALA A 68 -2.53 -1.85 -7.64
C ALA A 68 -2.29 -3.31 -7.20
N GLU A 69 -1.46 -4.05 -7.94
CA GLU A 69 -1.08 -5.42 -7.59
C GLU A 69 -0.42 -5.50 -6.21
N ALA A 70 0.60 -4.66 -5.96
CA ALA A 70 1.29 -4.61 -4.69
C ALA A 70 0.34 -4.24 -3.53
N PHE A 71 -0.48 -3.21 -3.68
CA PHE A 71 -1.45 -2.82 -2.66
C PHE A 71 -2.51 -3.89 -2.42
N ASN A 72 -2.95 -4.63 -3.44
CA ASN A 72 -3.89 -5.73 -3.26
C ASN A 72 -3.25 -6.94 -2.55
N LYS A 73 -1.94 -7.21 -2.76
CA LYS A 73 -1.19 -8.19 -1.96
C LYS A 73 -1.14 -7.75 -0.50
N ILE A 74 -0.80 -6.49 -0.23
CA ILE A 74 -0.82 -5.89 1.12
C ILE A 74 -2.20 -6.00 1.76
N ARG A 75 -3.25 -5.59 1.05
CA ARG A 75 -4.64 -5.69 1.49
C ARG A 75 -4.99 -7.09 1.97
N THR A 76 -4.59 -8.10 1.19
CA THR A 76 -4.85 -9.51 1.51
C THR A 76 -4.10 -9.95 2.77
N VAL A 77 -2.81 -9.61 2.89
CA VAL A 77 -2.01 -9.93 4.08
C VAL A 77 -2.53 -9.21 5.33
N MET A 78 -3.00 -7.97 5.19
CA MET A 78 -3.57 -7.18 6.29
C MET A 78 -4.84 -7.78 6.89
N THR A 79 -5.54 -8.65 6.17
CA THR A 79 -6.67 -9.42 6.74
C THR A 79 -6.19 -10.46 7.76
N GLN A 80 -4.91 -10.85 7.69
CA GLN A 80 -4.32 -11.89 8.53
C GLN A 80 -3.52 -11.31 9.70
N THR A 81 -2.81 -10.20 9.48
CA THR A 81 -1.99 -9.55 10.52
C THR A 81 -1.90 -8.04 10.32
N GLN A 82 -1.84 -7.31 11.44
CA GLN A 82 -1.55 -5.88 11.48
C GLN A 82 -0.24 -5.57 12.22
N ASP A 83 0.47 -6.62 12.66
CA ASP A 83 1.79 -6.47 13.25
C ASP A 83 2.81 -6.13 12.17
N LYS A 84 3.68 -5.16 12.48
CA LYS A 84 4.64 -4.57 11.53
C LYS A 84 5.58 -5.62 10.94
N ASP A 85 6.15 -6.46 11.79
CA ASP A 85 7.18 -7.42 11.38
C ASP A 85 6.52 -8.62 10.69
N ALA A 86 5.41 -9.12 11.24
CA ALA A 86 4.64 -10.21 10.65
C ALA A 86 4.08 -9.85 9.26
N LEU A 87 3.72 -8.58 9.03
CA LEU A 87 3.23 -8.11 7.74
C LEU A 87 4.33 -8.15 6.68
N LEU A 88 5.55 -7.69 7.01
CA LEU A 88 6.68 -7.74 6.08
C LEU A 88 7.09 -9.18 5.75
N GLU A 89 7.12 -10.06 6.75
CA GLU A 89 7.46 -11.47 6.57
C GLU A 89 6.48 -12.17 5.62
N LYS A 90 5.18 -11.97 5.82
CA LYS A 90 4.13 -12.52 4.94
C LYS A 90 4.13 -11.93 3.53
N LEU A 91 4.58 -10.69 3.37
CA LEU A 91 4.68 -10.06 2.04
C LEU A 91 5.90 -10.53 1.26
N ALA A 92 7.01 -10.78 1.95
CA ALA A 92 8.25 -11.29 1.37
C ALA A 92 8.21 -12.80 1.05
N SER A 93 7.22 -13.52 1.61
CA SER A 93 6.86 -14.89 1.24
C SER A 93 6.15 -14.98 -0.12
#